data_AF-A0A258CMI6-F1
#
_entry.id   AF-A0A258CMI6-F1
#
_cell.length_a   1.000
_cell.length_b   1.000
_cell.length_c   1.000
_cell.angle_alpha   90.00
_cell.angle_beta   90.00
_cell.angle_gamma   90.00
#
_symmetry.space_group_name_H-M   'P 1'
#
loop_
_entity.id
_entity.type
_entity.pdbx_description
1 polymer ?
#
loop_
_entity_poly.entity_id
_entity_poly.type
_entity_poly.pdbx_seq_one_letter_code
_entity_poly.pdbx_strand_id
1 'polypeptide(L)'
;VKAADYGRAGIPMMPNVAGPAATRRQIVLYTLLMAPVAVLPALMGFAGLAYLVVSVASGLAMIVLAVRVWLTTEGEAATKACWSLFGFSILYLFGLFAVLLVENGLGLMWALPKVIG
;
A
#
# COMPACT_ATOMS: atom_id res chain seq x y z
N VAL A 1 19.46 -4.38 6.93
CA VAL A 1 20.04 -5.73 6.73
C VAL A 1 20.21 -6.02 5.24
N LYS A 2 19.14 -6.33 4.46
CA LYS A 2 19.30 -6.66 3.03
C LYS A 2 19.98 -5.59 2.17
N ALA A 3 19.71 -4.30 2.42
CA ALA A 3 20.35 -3.22 1.65
C ALA A 3 21.89 -3.25 1.68
N ALA A 4 22.48 -3.67 2.81
CA ALA A 4 23.92 -3.84 2.94
C ALA A 4 24.43 -5.03 2.12
N ASP A 5 23.69 -6.14 2.10
CA ASP A 5 24.03 -7.31 1.28
C ASP A 5 24.00 -6.98 -0.22
N TYR A 6 22.98 -6.23 -0.67
CA TYR A 6 22.91 -5.73 -2.05
C TYR A 6 24.03 -4.76 -2.38
N GLY A 7 24.42 -3.88 -1.43
CA GLY A 7 25.55 -2.98 -1.61
C GLY A 7 26.88 -3.74 -1.77
N ARG A 8 27.10 -4.78 -0.97
CA ARG A 8 28.28 -5.67 -1.08
C ARG A 8 28.33 -6.43 -2.41
N ALA A 9 27.17 -6.73 -2.99
CA ALA A 9 27.06 -7.37 -4.31
C ALA A 9 27.15 -6.37 -5.48
N GLY A 10 27.39 -5.08 -5.22
CA GLY A 10 27.45 -4.05 -6.26
C GLY A 10 26.11 -3.72 -6.90
N ILE A 11 24.98 -4.12 -6.29
CA ILE A 11 23.65 -3.87 -6.82
C ILE A 11 23.16 -2.47 -6.40
N PRO A 12 22.90 -1.57 -7.36
CA PRO A 12 22.43 -0.23 -7.05
C PRO A 12 20.98 -0.29 -6.58
N MET A 13 20.78 -0.21 -5.26
CA MET A 13 19.46 -0.01 -4.67
C MET A 13 19.27 1.43 -4.25
N MET A 14 18.02 1.91 -4.28
CA MET A 14 17.69 3.30 -3.95
C MET A 14 18.30 3.80 -2.61
N PRO A 15 18.30 3.01 -1.52
CA PRO A 15 18.97 3.39 -0.27
C PRO A 15 20.48 3.59 -0.39
N ASN A 16 21.14 2.86 -1.30
CA ASN A 16 22.59 2.89 -1.50
C ASN A 16 23.02 4.01 -2.46
N VAL A 17 22.13 4.42 -3.37
CA VAL A 17 22.40 5.46 -4.38
C VAL A 17 21.96 6.84 -3.92
N ALA A 18 20.72 6.98 -3.45
CA ALA A 18 20.09 8.25 -3.08
C ALA A 18 19.94 8.43 -1.56
N GLY A 19 20.35 7.43 -0.78
CA GLY A 19 20.26 7.44 0.67
C GLY A 19 18.92 6.95 1.24
N PRO A 20 18.92 6.55 2.52
CA PRO A 20 17.73 6.02 3.19
C PRO A 20 16.63 7.07 3.37
N ALA A 21 16.97 8.34 3.54
CA ALA A 21 15.99 9.43 3.68
C ALA A 21 15.19 9.65 2.39
N ALA A 22 15.86 9.66 1.23
CA ALA A 22 15.19 9.76 -0.06
C ALA A 22 14.25 8.58 -0.31
N THR A 23 14.70 7.36 0.03
CA THR A 23 13.87 6.15 -0.08
C THR A 23 12.60 6.25 0.77
N ARG A 24 12.71 6.69 2.03
CA ARG A 24 11.55 6.87 2.92
C ARG A 24 10.57 7.92 2.40
N ARG A 25 11.06 9.02 1.84
CA ARG A 25 10.21 10.04 1.22
C ARG A 25 9.44 9.48 0.01
N GLN A 26 10.10 8.69 -0.83
CA GLN A 26 9.45 8.04 -1.96
C GLN A 26 8.40 7.01 -1.54
N ILE A 27 8.64 6.25 -0.46
CA ILE A 27 7.65 5.33 0.11
C ILE A 27 6.34 6.06 0.44
N VAL A 28 6.41 7.21 1.12
CA VAL A 28 5.24 8.01 1.46
C VAL A 28 4.56 8.55 0.22
N LEU A 29 5.32 9.17 -0.70
CA LEU A 29 4.77 9.75 -1.92
C LEU A 29 4.04 8.72 -2.79
N TYR A 30 4.66 7.56 -3.04
CA TYR A 30 4.04 6.52 -3.83
C TYR A 30 2.83 5.90 -3.14
N THR A 31 2.85 5.77 -1.81
CA THR A 31 1.70 5.27 -1.07
C THR A 31 0.52 6.24 -1.14
N LEU A 32 0.78 7.55 -1.04
CA LEU A 32 -0.23 8.60 -1.20
C LEU A 32 -0.86 8.62 -2.59
N LEU A 33 -0.10 8.32 -3.64
CA LEU A 33 -0.64 8.20 -5.01
C LEU A 33 -1.37 6.88 -5.24
N MET A 34 -0.87 5.79 -4.66
CA MET A 34 -1.41 4.45 -4.85
C MET A 34 -2.77 4.26 -4.13
N ALA A 35 -2.94 4.84 -2.95
CA ALA A 35 -4.20 4.74 -2.19
C ALA A 35 -5.45 5.22 -2.97
N PRO A 36 -5.49 6.41 -3.59
CA PRO A 36 -6.64 6.82 -4.40
C PRO A 36 -6.76 6.02 -5.68
N VAL A 37 -5.65 5.58 -6.29
CA VAL A 37 -5.68 4.72 -7.49
C VAL A 37 -6.36 3.38 -7.18
N ALA A 38 -6.13 2.82 -5.99
CA ALA A 38 -6.78 1.58 -5.56
C ALA A 38 -8.29 1.72 -5.31
N VAL A 39 -8.81 2.95 -5.17
CA VAL A 39 -10.25 3.23 -5.00
C VAL A 39 -10.97 3.35 -6.36
N LEU A 40 -10.24 3.64 -7.45
CA LEU A 40 -10.81 3.83 -8.78
C LEU A 40 -11.70 2.69 -9.28
N PRO A 41 -11.41 1.39 -9.04
CA PRO A 41 -12.29 0.30 -9.50
C PRO A 41 -13.72 0.43 -8.97
N ALA A 42 -13.90 0.86 -7.72
CA ALA A 42 -15.24 1.12 -7.17
C ALA A 42 -15.90 2.35 -7.81
N LEU A 43 -15.15 3.44 -8.03
CA LEU A 43 -15.69 4.67 -8.64
C LEU A 43 -16.08 4.49 -10.10
N MET A 44 -15.38 3.61 -10.83
CA MET A 44 -15.70 3.27 -12.22
C MET A 44 -16.82 2.23 -12.36
N GLY A 45 -17.34 1.71 -11.23
CA GLY A 45 -18.42 0.71 -11.23
C GLY A 45 -17.96 -0.73 -11.49
N PHE A 46 -16.64 -1.01 -11.44
CA PHE A 46 -16.10 -2.37 -11.52
C PHE A 46 -16.15 -3.12 -10.18
N ALA A 47 -16.38 -2.41 -9.08
CA ALA A 47 -16.46 -2.97 -7.73
C ALA A 47 -17.58 -2.31 -6.91
N GLY A 48 -18.06 -3.02 -5.89
CA GLY A 48 -19.20 -2.62 -5.06
C GLY A 48 -18.82 -1.75 -3.86
N LEU A 49 -19.82 -1.48 -3.01
CA LEU A 49 -19.65 -0.71 -1.78
C LEU A 49 -18.68 -1.39 -0.79
N ALA A 50 -18.64 -2.73 -0.74
CA ALA A 50 -17.75 -3.43 0.17
C ALA A 50 -16.28 -3.24 -0.24
N TYR A 51 -15.97 -3.32 -1.54
CA TYR A 51 -14.64 -2.98 -2.05
C TYR A 51 -14.26 -1.53 -1.76
N LEU A 52 -15.20 -0.58 -1.91
CA LEU A 52 -14.93 0.83 -1.60
C LEU A 52 -14.51 1.03 -0.13
N VAL A 53 -15.27 0.44 0.81
CA VAL A 53 -14.95 0.55 2.24
C VAL A 53 -13.61 -0.09 2.55
N VAL A 54 -13.34 -1.28 2.01
CA VAL A 54 -12.08 -2.01 2.24
C VAL A 54 -10.90 -1.25 1.65
N SER A 55 -11.01 -0.75 0.41
CA SER A 55 -9.94 -0.01 -0.26
C SER A 55 -9.60 1.30 0.43
N VAL A 56 -10.60 2.07 0.86
CA VAL A 56 -10.38 3.31 1.62
C VAL A 56 -9.77 3.01 2.99
N ALA A 57 -10.34 2.09 3.77
CA ALA A 57 -9.87 1.81 5.12
C ALA A 57 -8.45 1.25 5.13
N SER A 58 -8.18 0.27 4.25
CA SER A 58 -6.85 -0.33 4.14
C SER A 58 -5.83 0.61 3.49
N GLY A 59 -6.26 1.51 2.59
CA GLY A 59 -5.41 2.53 1.99
C GLY A 59 -4.96 3.59 3.00
N LEU A 60 -5.88 4.05 3.86
CA LEU A 60 -5.55 4.94 4.98
C LEU A 60 -4.58 4.28 5.97
N ALA A 61 -4.80 3.01 6.30
CA ALA A 61 -3.88 2.25 7.16
C ALA A 61 -2.48 2.11 6.53
N MET A 62 -2.40 1.87 5.21
CA MET A 62 -1.13 1.82 4.48
C MET A 62 -0.39 3.17 4.54
N ILE A 63 -1.09 4.29 4.38
CA ILE A 63 -0.52 5.65 4.51
C ILE A 63 0.05 5.86 5.92
N VAL A 64 -0.69 5.49 6.97
CA VAL A 64 -0.22 5.60 8.37
C VAL A 64 1.07 4.81 8.59
N LEU A 65 1.15 3.58 8.07
CA LEU A 65 2.36 2.77 8.15
C LEU A 65 3.53 3.38 7.36
N ALA A 66 3.27 3.96 6.19
CA ALA A 66 4.29 4.64 5.38
C ALA A 66 4.84 5.87 6.11
N VAL A 67 3.97 6.68 6.74
CA VAL A 67 4.37 7.82 7.57
C VAL A 67 5.16 7.34 8.80
N ARG A 68 4.78 6.23 9.42
CA ARG A 68 5.55 5.62 10.52
C ARG A 68 6.97 5.23 10.09
N VAL A 69 7.13 4.69 8.88
CA VAL A 69 8.45 4.41 8.28
C VAL A 69 9.23 5.70 8.03
N TRP A 70 8.57 6.80 7.67
CA TRP A 70 9.24 8.08 7.49
C TRP A 70 9.72 8.69 8.80
N LEU A 71 8.90 8.64 9.87
CA LEU A 71 9.21 9.21 11.18
C LEU A 71 10.18 8.34 12.00
N THR A 72 10.12 7.01 11.88
CA THR A 72 10.93 6.09 12.69
C THR A 72 12.20 5.70 11.93
N THR A 73 13.29 6.44 12.14
CA THR A 73 14.52 6.31 11.36
C THR A 73 15.58 5.42 11.99
N GLU A 74 15.58 5.25 13.31
CA GLU A 74 16.69 4.63 14.06
C GLU A 74 16.30 3.35 14.81
N GLY A 75 17.31 2.51 15.04
CA GLY A 75 17.22 1.30 15.87
C GLY A 75 16.33 0.18 15.32
N GLU A 76 15.99 -0.75 16.19
CA GLU A 76 15.10 -1.88 15.88
C GLU A 76 13.69 -1.42 15.50
N ALA A 77 13.23 -0.29 16.06
CA ALA A 77 11.93 0.29 15.77
C ALA A 77 11.77 0.65 14.29
N ALA A 78 12.83 1.20 13.66
CA ALA A 78 12.83 1.50 12.24
C ALA A 78 12.72 0.23 11.38
N THR A 79 13.44 -0.82 11.77
CA THR A 79 13.38 -2.12 11.08
C THR A 79 11.99 -2.73 11.20
N LYS A 80 11.39 -2.69 12.40
CA LYS A 80 10.03 -3.17 12.65
C LYS A 80 8.99 -2.38 11.85
N ALA A 81 9.14 -1.06 11.73
CA ALA A 81 8.26 -0.24 10.92
C ALA A 81 8.30 -0.66 9.43
N CYS A 82 9.49 -0.87 8.87
CA CYS A 82 9.64 -1.33 7.48
C CYS A 82 9.01 -2.72 7.25
N TRP A 83 9.21 -3.66 8.17
CA TRP A 83 8.61 -4.99 8.09
C TRP A 83 7.09 -4.96 8.26
N SER A 84 6.58 -4.11 9.15
CA SER A 84 5.15 -3.91 9.32
C SER A 84 4.50 -3.35 8.06
N LEU A 85 5.12 -2.36 7.42
CA LEU A 85 4.64 -1.80 6.16
C LEU A 85 4.66 -2.86 5.05
N PHE A 86 5.75 -3.62 4.94
CA PHE A 86 5.87 -4.68 3.93
C PHE A 86 4.81 -5.78 4.12
N GLY A 87 4.67 -6.31 5.34
CA GLY A 87 3.67 -7.34 5.63
C GLY A 87 2.24 -6.84 5.39
N PHE A 88 1.95 -5.60 5.80
CA PHE A 88 0.64 -5.00 5.53
C PHE A 88 0.40 -4.79 4.03
N SER A 89 1.43 -4.45 3.24
CA SER A 89 1.28 -4.29 1.79
C SER A 89 0.80 -5.56 1.09
N ILE A 90 1.23 -6.73 1.57
CA ILE A 90 0.80 -8.04 1.06
C ILE A 90 -0.66 -8.28 1.43
N LEU A 91 -1.02 -8.04 2.69
CA LEU A 91 -2.42 -8.17 3.16
C LEU A 91 -3.35 -7.18 2.46
N TYR A 92 -2.88 -5.96 2.20
CA TYR A 92 -3.58 -4.92 1.47
C TYR A 92 -3.92 -5.39 0.04
N LEU A 93 -2.90 -5.80 -0.72
CA LEU A 93 -3.09 -6.28 -2.09
C LEU A 93 -3.98 -7.52 -2.14
N PHE A 94 -3.72 -8.49 -1.27
CA PHE A 94 -4.51 -9.71 -1.16
C PHE A 94 -5.97 -9.42 -0.81
N GLY A 95 -6.21 -8.56 0.18
CA GLY A 95 -7.54 -8.19 0.64
C GLY A 95 -8.35 -7.50 -0.45
N LEU A 96 -7.74 -6.57 -1.19
CA LEU A 96 -8.39 -5.92 -2.33
C LEU A 96 -8.82 -6.92 -3.40
N PHE A 97 -7.91 -7.81 -3.83
CA PHE A 97 -8.24 -8.81 -4.85
C PHE A 97 -9.22 -9.86 -4.34
N ALA A 98 -9.14 -10.27 -3.08
CA ALA A 98 -10.08 -11.21 -2.48
C ALA A 98 -11.50 -10.63 -2.48
N VAL A 99 -11.67 -9.37 -2.07
CA VAL A 99 -12.99 -8.71 -2.10
C VAL A 99 -13.49 -8.55 -3.54
N LEU A 100 -12.62 -8.13 -4.46
CA LEU A 100 -12.98 -8.02 -5.88
C LEU A 100 -13.46 -9.36 -6.46
N LEU A 101 -12.76 -10.45 -6.15
CA LEU A 101 -13.10 -11.81 -6.58
C LEU A 101 -14.42 -12.29 -5.98
N VAL A 102 -14.65 -12.01 -4.70
CA VAL A 102 -15.90 -12.38 -4.01
C VAL A 102 -17.08 -11.61 -4.59
N GLU A 103 -16.97 -10.29 -4.79
CA GLU A 103 -18.04 -9.48 -5.36
C GLU A 103 -18.37 -9.88 -6.81
N ASN A 104 -17.36 -10.04 -7.66
CA ASN A 104 -17.55 -10.41 -9.07
C ASN A 104 -17.95 -11.88 -9.23
N GLY A 105 -17.38 -12.78 -8.44
CA GLY A 105 -17.62 -14.22 -8.53
C GLY A 105 -18.96 -14.66 -7.95
N LEU A 106 -19.44 -14.02 -6.88
CA LEU A 106 -20.72 -14.35 -6.24
C LEU A 106 -21.87 -13.46 -6.70
N GLY A 107 -21.64 -12.53 -7.63
CA GLY A 107 -22.63 -11.54 -8.06
C GLY A 107 -23.10 -10.63 -6.92
N LEU A 108 -22.33 -10.57 -5.82
CA LEU A 108 -22.61 -9.78 -4.62
C LEU A 108 -22.16 -8.33 -4.80
N MET A 109 -22.33 -7.81 -6.03
CA MET A 109 -22.09 -6.41 -6.35
C MET A 109 -23.21 -5.61 -5.70
N TRP A 110 -23.05 -5.26 -4.43
CA TRP A 110 -23.90 -4.24 -3.82
C TRP A 110 -23.60 -2.93 -4.55
N ALA A 111 -24.46 -2.61 -5.51
CA ALA A 111 -24.30 -1.44 -6.37
C ALA A 111 -24.14 -0.21 -5.49
N LEU A 112 -23.06 0.54 -5.71
CA LEU A 112 -22.97 1.89 -5.20
C LEU A 112 -24.18 2.67 -5.74
N PRO A 113 -24.94 3.40 -4.91
CA PRO A 113 -25.90 4.36 -5.44
C PRO A 113 -25.11 5.22 -6.41
N LYS A 114 -25.54 5.27 -7.68
CA LYS A 114 -24.74 5.85 -8.76
C LYS A 114 -24.36 7.29 -8.40
N VAL A 115 -23.13 7.47 -7.90
CA VAL A 115 -22.59 8.80 -7.61
C VAL A 115 -22.22 9.49 -8.93
N ILE A 116 -22.07 8.71 -10.00
CA ILE A 116 -21.76 9.17 -11.36
C ILE A 116 -22.71 8.45 -12.35
N GLY A 117 -23.92 9.00 -12.58
CA GLY A 117 -24.79 8.66 -13.72
C GLY A 117 -26.10 7.95 -13.43
#